data_AF-A0A8T4RVY5-F1
#
_entry.id   AF-A0A8T4RVY5-F1
#
_cell.length_a   1.000
_cell.length_b   1.000
_cell.length_c   1.000
_cell.angle_alpha   90.00
_cell.angle_beta   90.00
_cell.angle_gamma   90.00
#
_symmetry.space_group_name_H-M   'P 1'
#
loop_
_entity.id
_entity.type
_entity.pdbx_description
1 polymer ?
#
loop_
_entity_poly.entity_id
_entity_poly.type
_entity_poly.pdbx_seq_one_letter_code
_entity_poly.pdbx_strand_id
1 'polypeptide(L)' 'MKPIKMTLDIKAEVIRIMKPLFGEEIEKTISGLYDNEHPQEIFNAAHSLLTDFIGEESADSLLQEILEKFPRLNARLH' A
#
# COMPACT_ATOMS: atom_id res chain seq x y z
N MET A 1 16.81 20.14 16.55
CA MET A 1 15.78 19.60 15.63
C MET A 1 15.60 18.13 16.00
N LYS A 2 14.42 17.71 16.47
CA LYS A 2 14.19 16.30 16.80
C LYS A 2 14.05 15.50 15.50
N PRO A 3 14.64 14.31 15.37
CA PRO A 3 14.47 13.48 14.19
C PRO A 3 13.01 13.05 14.14
N ILE A 4 12.31 13.36 13.04
CA ILE A 4 10.99 12.82 12.76
C ILE A 4 11.21 11.32 12.63
N LYS A 5 10.83 10.55 13.66
CA LYS A 5 10.65 9.11 13.51
C LYS A 5 9.50 8.98 12.50
N MET A 6 9.84 8.86 11.22
CA MET A 6 8.89 8.40 10.21
C MET A 6 8.54 6.97 10.61
N THR A 7 7.46 6.83 11.38
CA THR A 7 6.81 5.55 11.58
C THR A 7 6.42 5.08 10.19
N LEU A 8 7.15 4.10 9.66
CA LEU A 8 6.82 3.45 8.40
C LEU A 8 5.42 2.85 8.53
N ASP A 9 4.45 3.44 7.84
CA ASP A 9 3.05 3.04 7.83
C ASP A 9 2.70 2.53 6.43
N ILE A 10 2.32 1.26 6.33
CA ILE A 10 1.98 0.65 5.04
C ILE A 10 0.81 1.38 4.36
N LYS A 11 -0.12 1.90 5.16
CA LYS A 11 -1.30 2.60 4.64
C LYS A 11 -0.87 3.87 3.90
N ALA A 12 0.08 4.61 4.49
CA ALA A 12 0.63 5.80 3.87
C ALA A 12 1.37 5.48 2.57
N GLU A 13 2.12 4.36 2.52
CA GLU A 13 2.82 3.93 1.31
C GLU A 13 1.85 3.47 0.21
N VAL A 14 0.81 2.72 0.55
CA VAL A 14 -0.24 2.32 -0.39
C VAL A 14 -0.96 3.54 -0.95
N ILE A 15 -1.37 4.49 -0.11
CA ILE A 15 -2.01 5.73 -0.57
C ILE A 15 -1.07 6.51 -1.49
N ARG A 16 0.23 6.60 -1.16
CA ARG A 16 1.22 7.29 -2.01
C ARG A 16 1.29 6.69 -3.42
N ILE A 17 1.22 5.37 -3.57
CA ILE A 17 1.26 4.69 -4.86
C ILE A 17 -0.06 4.83 -5.62
N MET A 18 -1.18 4.68 -4.92
CA MET A 18 -2.49 4.65 -5.56
C MET A 18 -3.03 6.04 -5.92
N LYS A 19 -2.71 7.07 -5.12
CA LYS A 19 -3.26 8.42 -5.29
C LYS A 19 -2.97 9.05 -6.68
N PRO A 20 -1.78 8.91 -7.29
CA PRO A 20 -1.55 9.38 -8.66
C PRO A 20 -2.40 8.66 -9.73
N LEU A 21 -2.86 7.44 -9.46
CA LEU A 21 -3.61 6.60 -10.41
C LEU A 21 -5.13 6.78 -10.26
N PHE A 22 -5.62 6.87 -9.03
CA PHE A 22 -7.05 6.90 -8.70
C PHE A 22 -7.53 8.26 -8.17
N GLY A 23 -6.63 9.22 -7.96
CA GLY A 23 -6.94 10.54 -7.42
C GLY A 23 -7.14 10.56 -5.89
N GLU A 24 -7.61 11.70 -5.37
CA GLU A 24 -7.79 11.98 -3.93
C GLU A 24 -8.82 11.05 -3.25
N GLU A 25 -9.73 10.44 -4.00
CA GLU A 25 -10.79 9.60 -3.44
C GLU A 25 -10.27 8.27 -2.86
N ILE A 26 -9.15 7.76 -3.39
CA ILE A 26 -8.56 6.52 -2.89
C ILE A 26 -8.00 6.69 -1.48
N GLU A 27 -7.49 7.88 -1.15
CA GLU A 27 -7.00 8.20 0.20
C GLU A 27 -8.13 8.09 1.23
N LYS A 28 -9.32 8.63 0.91
CA LYS A 28 -10.50 8.53 1.76
C LYS A 28 -10.99 7.10 1.89
N THR A 29 -10.99 6.35 0.78
CA THR A 29 -11.43 4.96 0.73
C THR A 29 -10.54 4.09 1.60
N ILE A 30 -9.22 4.15 1.39
CA ILE A 30 -8.25 3.35 2.15
C ILE A 30 -8.26 3.76 3.63
N SER A 31 -8.31 5.06 3.94
CA SER A 31 -8.33 5.54 5.33
C SER A 31 -9.63 5.23 6.07
N GLY A 32 -10.74 5.09 5.35
CA GLY A 32 -12.06 4.81 5.94
C GLY A 32 -12.37 3.32 6.08
N LEU A 33 -11.85 2.49 5.19
CA LEU A 33 -12.12 1.05 5.18
C LEU A 33 -11.07 0.23 5.95
N TYR A 34 -9.84 0.75 6.07
CA TYR A 34 -8.75 -0.02 6.66
C TYR A 34 -8.06 0.75 7.79
N ASP A 35 -7.91 0.07 8.92
CA ASP A 35 -7.05 0.49 10.01
C ASP A 35 -5.61 -0.03 9.82
N ASN A 36 -4.68 0.48 10.64
CA ASN A 36 -3.28 0.08 10.57
C ASN A 36 -3.01 -1.25 11.30
N GLU A 37 -4.03 -1.91 11.87
CA GLU A 37 -3.87 -3.16 12.59
C GLU A 37 -3.77 -4.35 11.63
N HIS A 38 -4.29 -4.19 10.41
CA HIS A 38 -4.33 -5.21 9.36
C HIS A 38 -3.56 -4.81 8.09
N PRO A 39 -2.22 -4.66 8.16
CA PRO A 39 -1.41 -4.19 7.03
C PRO A 39 -1.48 -5.09 5.79
N GLN A 40 -1.68 -6.39 5.97
CA GLN A 40 -1.82 -7.34 4.86
C GLN A 40 -3.12 -7.11 4.07
N GLU A 41 -4.20 -6.75 4.75
CA GLU A 41 -5.49 -6.51 4.09
C GLU A 41 -5.42 -5.25 3.23
N ILE A 42 -4.77 -4.20 3.74
CA ILE A 42 -4.50 -2.97 2.98
C ILE A 42 -3.69 -3.30 1.71
N PHE A 43 -2.62 -4.08 1.85
CA PHE A 43 -1.76 -4.45 0.73
C PHE A 43 -2.52 -5.27 -0.32
N ASN A 44 -3.26 -6.29 0.10
CA ASN A 44 -4.02 -7.15 -0.80
C ASN A 44 -5.14 -6.37 -1.52
N ALA A 45 -5.80 -5.44 -0.83
CA ALA A 45 -6.80 -4.57 -1.45
C ALA A 45 -6.18 -3.65 -2.51
N ALA A 46 -5.02 -3.06 -2.20
CA ALA A 46 -4.28 -2.25 -3.16
C ALA A 46 -3.86 -3.08 -4.38
N HIS A 47 -3.37 -4.30 -4.16
CA HIS A 47 -2.97 -5.21 -5.22
C HIS A 47 -4.13 -5.59 -6.14
N SER A 48 -5.28 -5.95 -5.57
CA SER A 48 -6.48 -6.26 -6.35
C SER A 48 -6.93 -5.06 -7.20
N LEU A 49 -7.02 -3.87 -6.60
CA LEU A 49 -7.46 -2.67 -7.31
C LEU A 49 -6.49 -2.24 -8.41
N LEU A 50 -5.18 -2.34 -8.16
CA LEU A 50 -4.17 -2.06 -9.16
C LEU A 50 -4.18 -3.10 -10.28
N THR A 51 -4.32 -4.38 -9.95
CA THR A 51 -4.43 -5.46 -10.94
C THR A 51 -5.60 -5.24 -11.88
N ASP A 52 -6.76 -4.85 -11.35
CA ASP A 52 -7.94 -4.54 -12.17
C ASP A 52 -7.75 -3.28 -13.04
N PHE A 53 -6.95 -2.30 -12.59
CA PHE A 53 -6.78 -1.02 -13.27
C PHE A 53 -5.65 -1.00 -14.32
N ILE A 54 -4.51 -1.62 -14.02
CA ILE A 54 -3.27 -1.56 -14.83
C ILE A 54 -2.69 -2.94 -15.16
N GLY A 55 -3.36 -4.02 -14.75
CA GLY A 55 -2.89 -5.40 -14.94
C GLY A 55 -1.95 -5.87 -13.81
N GLU A 56 -1.90 -7.19 -13.64
CA GLU A 56 -1.18 -7.89 -12.56
C GLU A 56 0.33 -7.54 -12.55
N GLU A 57 1.01 -7.66 -13.69
CA GLU A 57 2.46 -7.40 -13.79
C GLU A 57 2.83 -5.96 -13.37
N SER A 58 2.03 -4.97 -13.80
CA SER A 58 2.23 -3.57 -13.44
C SER A 58 1.94 -3.32 -11.96
N ALA A 59 0.89 -3.97 -11.42
CA ALA A 59 0.51 -3.89 -10.01
C ALA A 59 1.61 -4.47 -9.11
N ASP A 60 2.12 -5.65 -9.46
CA ASP A 60 3.24 -6.30 -8.77
C ASP A 60 4.48 -5.42 -8.76
N SER A 61 4.85 -4.89 -9.93
CA SER A 61 6.03 -4.02 -10.04
C SER A 61 5.90 -2.74 -9.20
N LEU A 62 4.71 -2.15 -9.10
CA LEU A 62 4.48 -0.97 -8.27
C LEU A 62 4.50 -1.31 -6.79
N LEU A 63 3.85 -2.41 -6.38
CA LEU A 63 3.75 -2.77 -4.97
C LEU A 63 5.01 -3.44 -4.41
N GLN A 64 5.92 -3.90 -5.27
CA GLN A 64 7.21 -4.44 -4.87
C GLN A 64 8.00 -3.47 -3.96
N GLU A 65 7.92 -2.16 -4.22
CA GLU A 65 8.61 -1.16 -3.40
C GLU A 65 8.07 -1.11 -1.95
N ILE A 66 6.80 -1.49 -1.75
CA ILE A 66 6.20 -1.63 -0.42
C ILE A 66 6.74 -2.89 0.25
N LEU A 67 6.81 -4.02 -0.45
CA LEU A 67 7.34 -5.27 0.11
C LEU A 67 8.81 -5.15 0.53
N GLU A 68 9.61 -4.38 -0.20
CA GLU A 68 11.00 -4.08 0.15
C GLU A 68 11.12 -3.25 1.44
N LYS A 69 10.22 -2.29 1.64
CA LYS A 69 10.14 -1.48 2.86
C LYS A 69 9.56 -2.25 4.05
N PHE A 70 8.70 -3.24 3.79
CA PHE A 70 8.02 -4.04 4.80
C PHE A 70 8.25 -5.54 4.60
N PRO A 71 9.48 -6.04 4.82
CA PRO A 71 9.83 -7.44 4.56
C PRO A 71 9.02 -8.46 5.38
N ARG A 72 8.39 -8.02 6.49
CA ARG A 72 7.48 -8.86 7.29
C ARG A 72 6.15 -9.18 6.58
N LEU A 73 5.71 -8.34 5.64
CA LEU A 73 4.58 -8.70 4.76
C LEU A 73 5.02 -9.78 3.76
N ASN A 74 6.20 -9.61 3.17
CA ASN A 74 6.72 -10.55 2.19
C ASN A 74 6.94 -11.96 2.77
N ALA A 75 7.40 -12.05 4.01
CA ALA A 75 7.63 -13.32 4.71
C ALA A 75 6.36 -14.16 4.99
N ARG A 76 5.15 -13.63 4.72
CA ARG A 76 3.87 -14.34 4.85
C ARG A 76 3.24 -14.73 3.51
N LEU A 77 3.82 -14.29 2.40
CA LEU A 77 3.39 -14.63 1.04
C LEU A 77 4.12 -15.89 0.49
N HIS A 78 5.12 -16.39 1.22
CA HIS A 78 5.88 -17.62 0.97
C HIS A 78 5.65 -18.64 2.09
#